data_AF-I1CW82-F1
#
_entry.id   AF-I1CW82-F1
#
_cell.length_a   1.000
_cell.length_b   1.000
_cell.length_c   1.000
_cell.angle_alpha   90.00
_cell.angle_beta   90.00
_cell.angle_gamma   90.00
#
_symmetry.space_group_name_H-M   'P 1'
#
loop_
_entity.id
_entity.type
_entity.pdbx_description
1 polymer ?
#
loop_
_entity_poly.entity_id
_entity_poly.type
_entity_poly.pdbx_seq_one_letter_code
_entity_poly.pdbx_strand_id
1 'polypeptide(L)'
;MLGYDILDQNATGQLNQTELGEWAMKKFNLDQPLAQQTISNILKNTETLYSNVNVVKNSKSLKTTRYPQLDDEVEKFVADMNNSNLPVNRDSILRYVRHIAQVKYRIPGKEISFSSGWLTKLFKRIG
;
A
#
# COMPACT_ATOMS: atom_id res chain seq x y z
N MET A 1 -6.88 -3.98 20.90
CA MET A 1 -7.31 -2.90 21.82
C MET A 1 -6.14 -2.18 22.52
N LEU A 2 -4.87 -2.64 22.44
CA LEU A 2 -3.74 -2.06 23.19
C LEU A 2 -2.95 -0.94 22.48
N GLY A 3 -3.32 -0.56 21.24
CA GLY A 3 -2.57 0.42 20.44
C GLY A 3 -2.96 1.88 20.68
N TYR A 4 -4.24 2.13 20.99
CA TYR A 4 -4.76 3.49 21.20
C TYR A 4 -4.27 4.09 22.52
N ASP A 5 -4.24 3.28 23.57
CA ASP A 5 -3.89 3.69 24.93
C ASP A 5 -2.48 4.30 25.05
N ILE A 6 -1.51 3.78 24.28
CA ILE A 6 -0.11 4.25 24.31
C ILE A 6 0.11 5.51 23.48
N LEU A 7 -0.63 5.66 22.38
CA LEU A 7 -0.58 6.89 21.58
C LEU A 7 -1.25 8.05 22.33
N ASP A 8 -2.34 7.78 23.04
CA ASP A 8 -3.03 8.76 23.88
C ASP A 8 -2.21 9.14 25.13
N GLN A 9 -1.48 8.19 25.73
CA GLN A 9 -0.51 8.48 26.81
C GLN A 9 0.68 9.33 26.33
N ASN A 10 1.12 9.17 25.08
CA ASN A 10 2.12 10.07 24.49
C ASN A 10 1.54 11.46 24.21
N ALA A 11 0.31 11.55 23.68
CA ALA A 11 -0.37 12.81 23.40
C ALA A 11 -0.66 13.64 24.67
N THR A 12 -0.91 12.96 25.80
CA THR A 12 -1.10 13.58 27.12
C THR A 12 0.22 13.88 27.85
N GLY A 13 1.38 13.60 27.22
CA GLY A 13 2.71 13.88 27.77
C GLY A 13 3.17 12.91 28.87
N GLN A 14 2.41 11.84 29.13
CA GLN A 14 2.72 10.82 30.14
C GLN A 14 3.81 9.85 29.68
N LEU A 15 3.97 9.66 28.37
CA LEU A 15 4.99 8.78 27.79
C LEU A 15 5.91 9.57 26.86
N ASN A 16 7.23 9.48 27.08
CA ASN A 16 8.21 10.14 26.22
C ASN A 16 8.48 9.33 24.93
N GLN A 17 9.04 9.96 23.90
CA GLN A 17 9.29 9.28 22.62
C GLN A 17 10.33 8.16 22.72
N THR A 18 11.27 8.21 23.66
CA THR A 18 12.25 7.14 23.91
C THR A 18 11.55 5.90 24.48
N GLU A 19 10.67 6.08 25.46
CA GLU A 19 9.85 5.01 26.06
C GLU A 19 8.92 4.38 25.02
N LEU A 20 8.38 5.19 24.11
CA LEU A 20 7.56 4.70 23.00
C LEU A 20 8.38 3.82 22.03
N GLY A 21 9.66 4.18 21.82
CA GLY A 21 10.60 3.40 21.02
C GLY A 21 10.97 2.06 21.65
N GLU A 22 11.21 2.06 22.96
CA GLU A 22 11.49 0.85 23.74
C GLU A 22 10.28 -0.08 23.83
N TRP A 23 9.09 0.48 24.04
CA TRP A 23 7.85 -0.28 24.02
C TRP A 23 7.63 -0.94 22.65
N ALA A 24 7.83 -0.19 21.55
CA ALA A 24 7.68 -0.71 20.20
C ALA A 24 8.69 -1.84 19.92
N MET A 25 9.94 -1.70 20.38
CA MET A 25 10.95 -2.75 20.28
C MET A 25 10.48 -4.04 20.95
N LYS A 26 10.02 -3.98 22.20
CA LYS A 26 9.52 -5.15 22.94
C LYS A 26 8.26 -5.73 22.30
N LYS A 27 7.33 -4.87 21.84
CA LYS A 27 6.05 -5.29 21.28
C LYS A 27 6.18 -6.00 19.93
N PHE A 28 7.08 -5.50 19.08
CA PHE A 28 7.27 -6.00 17.72
C PHE A 28 8.54 -6.86 17.56
N ASN A 29 9.24 -7.15 18.66
CA ASN A 29 10.47 -7.93 18.69
C ASN A 29 11.54 -7.39 17.73
N LEU A 30 11.80 -6.09 17.80
CA LEU A 30 12.84 -5.42 17.00
C LEU A 30 14.20 -5.56 17.67
N ASP A 31 15.28 -5.58 16.89
CA ASP A 31 16.65 -5.65 17.43
C ASP A 31 17.09 -4.37 18.16
N GLN A 32 16.43 -3.25 17.88
CA GLN A 32 16.74 -1.95 18.47
C GLN A 32 15.47 -1.09 18.66
N PRO A 33 15.49 -0.14 19.61
CA PRO A 33 14.44 0.85 19.76
C PRO A 33 14.24 1.70 18.50
N LEU A 34 13.00 2.10 18.24
CA LEU A 34 12.73 3.05 17.16
C LEU A 34 13.39 4.39 17.49
N ALA A 35 14.10 4.96 16.52
CA ALA A 35 14.65 6.30 16.66
C ALA A 35 13.53 7.34 16.84
N GLN A 36 13.80 8.36 17.66
CA GLN A 36 12.85 9.44 17.97
C GLN A 36 12.25 10.08 16.71
N GLN A 37 13.07 10.29 15.68
CA GLN A 37 12.63 10.81 14.37
C GLN A 37 11.59 9.93 13.68
N THR A 38 11.74 8.60 13.76
CA THR A 38 10.84 7.63 13.16
C THR A 38 9.49 7.65 13.85
N ILE A 39 9.51 7.74 15.18
CA ILE A 39 8.31 7.88 16.01
C ILE A 39 7.57 9.17 15.67
N SER A 40 8.28 10.31 15.58
CA SER A 40 7.67 11.57 15.17
C SER A 40 7.06 11.51 13.77
N ASN A 41 7.74 10.87 12.82
CA ASN A 41 7.22 10.70 11.45
C ASN A 41 5.98 9.81 11.40
N ILE A 42 5.91 8.76 12.22
CA ILE A 42 4.72 7.91 12.33
C ILE A 42 3.57 8.72 12.93
N LEU A 43 3.81 9.43 14.04
CA LEU A 43 2.82 10.26 14.74
C LEU A 43 2.24 11.37 13.85
N LYS A 44 3.06 12.01 13.01
CA LYS A 44 2.61 13.05 12.07
C LYS A 44 1.74 12.50 10.93
N ASN A 45 1.93 11.23 10.56
CA ASN A 45 1.25 10.61 9.43
C ASN A 45 0.15 9.63 9.88
N THR A 46 -0.23 9.59 11.16
CA THR A 46 -1.18 8.59 11.70
C THR A 46 -2.49 8.58 10.94
N GLU A 47 -3.11 9.75 10.73
CA GLU A 47 -4.36 9.87 9.99
C GLU A 47 -4.25 9.26 8.59
N THR A 48 -3.18 9.61 7.86
CA THR A 48 -2.94 9.06 6.51
C THR A 48 -2.68 7.56 6.52
N LEU A 49 -2.03 7.02 7.56
CA LEU A 49 -1.78 5.60 7.72
C LEU A 49 -3.08 4.84 8.04
N TYR A 50 -3.97 5.42 8.86
CA TYR A 50 -5.23 4.79 9.28
C TYR A 50 -6.33 4.88 8.21
N SER A 51 -6.43 5.98 7.45
CA SER A 51 -7.43 6.11 6.38
C SER A 51 -7.19 5.15 5.21
N ASN A 52 -5.97 4.62 5.05
CA ASN A 52 -5.58 3.74 3.95
C ASN A 52 -5.51 2.24 4.32
N VAL A 53 -5.99 1.85 5.51
CA VAL A 53 -5.87 0.48 6.03
C VAL A 53 -6.55 -0.57 5.14
N ASN A 54 -7.56 -0.20 4.35
CA ASN A 54 -8.22 -1.13 3.42
C ASN A 54 -7.38 -1.47 2.18
N VAL A 55 -6.42 -0.63 1.79
CA VAL A 55 -5.58 -0.82 0.58
C VAL A 55 -4.22 -1.46 0.91
N VAL A 56 -3.80 -1.43 2.19
CA VAL A 56 -2.40 -1.62 2.62
C VAL A 56 -2.26 -2.65 3.74
N LYS A 57 -3.02 -3.76 3.74
CA LYS A 57 -2.83 -4.79 4.77
C LYS A 57 -1.44 -5.46 4.77
N ASN A 58 -0.61 -5.25 3.75
CA ASN A 58 0.70 -5.92 3.65
C ASN A 58 1.85 -5.12 2.99
N SER A 59 1.72 -3.81 2.77
CA SER A 59 2.80 -3.03 2.13
C SER A 59 3.54 -2.12 3.11
N LYS A 60 4.86 -2.36 3.24
CA LYS A 60 5.81 -1.51 3.99
C LYS A 60 6.01 -0.10 3.40
N SER A 61 5.39 0.20 2.26
CA SER A 61 5.56 1.48 1.57
C SER A 61 4.22 1.97 1.02
N LEU A 62 3.95 3.26 1.22
CA LEU A 62 2.83 3.99 0.63
C LEU A 62 3.12 4.47 -0.80
N LYS A 63 4.25 4.07 -1.41
CA LYS A 63 4.59 4.51 -2.77
C LYS A 63 3.46 4.10 -3.72
N THR A 64 2.73 5.09 -4.19
CA THR A 64 1.80 4.97 -5.30
C THR A 64 2.58 4.47 -6.50
N THR A 65 2.01 3.50 -7.20
CA THR A 65 2.51 3.08 -8.51
C THR A 65 2.55 4.31 -9.41
N ARG A 66 3.46 4.34 -10.40
CA ARG A 66 3.64 5.51 -11.28
C ARG A 66 2.35 5.90 -12.02
N TYR A 67 1.43 4.94 -12.18
CA TYR A 67 0.14 5.13 -12.82
C TYR A 67 -0.97 4.42 -12.02
N PRO A 68 -1.43 4.99 -10.88
CA PRO A 68 -2.46 4.38 -10.05
C PRO A 68 -3.78 4.15 -10.81
N GLN A 69 -4.09 5.04 -11.75
CA GLN A 69 -5.26 4.90 -12.62
C GLN A 69 -5.24 3.64 -13.49
N LEU A 70 -4.06 3.07 -13.78
CA LEU A 70 -3.98 1.80 -14.49
C LEU A 70 -4.23 0.61 -13.55
N ASP A 71 -3.88 0.75 -12.27
CA ASP A 71 -4.20 -0.27 -11.27
C ASP A 71 -5.73 -0.35 -11.13
N ASP A 72 -6.43 0.78 -10.98
CA ASP A 72 -7.91 0.84 -10.84
C ASP A 72 -8.65 0.21 -12.03
N GLU A 73 -8.19 0.48 -13.26
CA GLU A 73 -8.77 -0.10 -14.48
C GLU A 73 -8.57 -1.63 -14.53
N VAL A 74 -7.44 -2.14 -14.03
CA VAL A 74 -7.23 -3.59 -13.92
C VAL A 74 -8.12 -4.19 -12.85
N GLU A 75 -8.22 -3.57 -11.68
CA GLU A 75 -9.08 -4.05 -10.60
C GLU A 75 -10.52 -4.19 -11.10
N LYS A 76 -11.03 -3.17 -11.80
CA LYS A 76 -12.35 -3.20 -12.43
C LYS A 76 -12.48 -4.30 -13.48
N PHE A 77 -11.50 -4.41 -14.39
CA PHE A 77 -11.50 -5.43 -15.43
C PHE A 77 -11.51 -6.87 -14.86
N VAL A 78 -10.71 -7.12 -13.82
CA VAL A 78 -10.66 -8.43 -13.16
C VAL A 78 -11.98 -8.73 -12.44
N ALA A 79 -12.56 -7.73 -11.75
CA ALA A 79 -13.88 -7.88 -11.13
C ALA A 79 -14.98 -8.22 -12.17
N ASP A 80 -15.01 -7.51 -13.30
CA ASP A 80 -15.97 -7.73 -14.38
C ASP A 80 -15.83 -9.14 -15.00
N MET A 81 -14.59 -9.61 -15.20
CA MET A 81 -14.32 -10.95 -15.73
C MET A 81 -14.68 -12.06 -14.73
N ASN A 82 -14.38 -11.86 -13.44
CA ASN A 82 -14.76 -12.80 -12.38
C ASN A 82 -16.28 -12.90 -12.26
N ASN A 83 -17.01 -11.77 -12.31
CA ASN A 83 -18.47 -11.74 -12.33
C ASN A 83 -19.06 -12.45 -13.56
N SER A 84 -18.33 -12.42 -14.67
CA SER A 84 -18.71 -13.09 -15.92
C SER A 84 -18.24 -14.55 -15.99
N ASN A 85 -17.63 -15.07 -14.91
CA ASN A 85 -17.06 -16.42 -14.82
C ASN A 85 -16.04 -16.74 -15.94
N LEU A 86 -15.37 -15.70 -16.45
CA LEU A 86 -14.36 -15.82 -17.50
C LEU A 86 -12.96 -15.94 -16.90
N PRO A 87 -12.09 -16.79 -17.47
CA PRO A 87 -10.73 -16.94 -16.97
C PRO A 87 -9.91 -15.66 -17.23
N VAL A 88 -9.39 -15.08 -16.15
CA VAL A 88 -8.46 -13.96 -16.21
C VAL A 88 -7.04 -14.50 -16.30
N ASN A 89 -6.42 -14.37 -17.47
CA ASN A 89 -5.01 -14.70 -17.66
C ASN A 89 -4.13 -13.44 -17.74
N ARG A 90 -2.82 -13.64 -17.50
CA ARG A 90 -1.83 -12.56 -17.47
C ARG A 90 -1.75 -11.78 -18.78
N ASP A 91 -1.86 -12.47 -19.92
CA ASP A 91 -1.73 -11.85 -21.24
C ASP A 91 -2.94 -11.00 -21.61
N SER A 92 -4.14 -11.41 -21.20
CA SER A 92 -5.38 -10.66 -21.35
C SER A 92 -5.33 -9.36 -20.56
N ILE A 93 -4.85 -9.40 -19.30
CA ILE A 93 -4.63 -8.18 -18.51
C ILE A 93 -3.60 -7.29 -19.18
N LEU A 94 -2.44 -7.83 -19.59
CA LEU A 94 -1.41 -7.02 -20.26
C LEU A 94 -1.92 -6.35 -21.55
N ARG A 95 -2.72 -7.07 -22.34
CA ARG A 95 -3.32 -6.53 -23.57
C ARG A 95 -4.30 -5.41 -23.25
N TYR A 96 -5.16 -5.60 -22.24
CA TYR A 96 -6.12 -4.60 -21.80
C TYR A 96 -5.43 -3.34 -21.27
N VAL A 97 -4.45 -3.48 -20.37
CA VAL A 97 -3.76 -2.32 -19.78
C VAL A 97 -2.96 -1.54 -20.80
N ARG A 98 -2.29 -2.21 -21.75
CA ARG A 98 -1.62 -1.52 -22.87
C ARG A 98 -2.61 -0.72 -23.69
N HIS A 99 -3.76 -1.31 -24.00
CA HIS A 99 -4.80 -0.66 -24.76
C HIS A 99 -5.33 0.59 -24.04
N ILE A 100 -5.69 0.46 -22.76
CA ILE A 100 -6.19 1.58 -21.95
C ILE A 100 -5.13 2.67 -21.75
N ALA A 101 -3.88 2.28 -21.47
CA ALA A 101 -2.78 3.24 -21.32
C ALA A 101 -2.59 4.08 -22.58
N GLN A 102 -2.70 3.49 -23.77
CA GLN A 102 -2.54 4.20 -25.04
C GLN A 102 -3.78 4.99 -25.45
N VAL A 103 -4.97 4.38 -25.38
CA VAL A 103 -6.21 4.96 -25.91
C VAL A 103 -6.81 5.98 -24.96
N LYS A 104 -6.88 5.66 -23.66
CA LYS A 104 -7.53 6.50 -22.65
C LYS A 104 -6.59 7.55 -22.08
N TYR A 105 -5.37 7.14 -21.73
CA TYR A 105 -4.41 8.01 -21.03
C TYR A 105 -3.30 8.57 -21.91
N ARG A 106 -3.22 8.16 -23.19
CA ARG A 106 -2.19 8.59 -24.15
C ARG A 106 -0.75 8.42 -23.65
N ILE A 107 -0.50 7.42 -22.81
CA ILE A 107 0.82 7.16 -22.25
C ILE A 107 1.69 6.48 -23.33
N PRO A 108 2.90 6.98 -23.61
CA PRO A 108 3.75 6.40 -24.63
C PRO A 108 4.16 4.96 -24.25
N GLY A 109 3.99 4.02 -25.18
CA GLY A 109 4.32 2.60 -24.93
C GLY A 109 5.79 2.34 -24.56
N LYS A 110 6.69 3.28 -24.87
CA LYS A 110 8.12 3.23 -24.49
C LYS A 110 8.37 3.63 -23.02
N GLU A 111 7.43 4.31 -22.37
CA GLU A 111 7.58 4.79 -20.99
C GLU A 111 7.06 3.82 -19.94
N ILE A 112 6.19 2.88 -20.32
CA ILE A 112 5.61 1.90 -19.41
C ILE A 112 6.27 0.54 -19.60
N SER A 113 7.21 0.23 -18.70
CA SER A 113 7.63 -1.14 -18.45
C SER A 113 6.59 -1.80 -17.52
N PHE A 114 5.67 -2.58 -18.08
CA PHE A 114 4.80 -3.49 -17.32
C PHE A 114 5.63 -4.67 -16.79
N SER A 115 6.52 -4.38 -15.84
CA SER A 115 7.43 -5.35 -15.27
C SER A 115 6.66 -6.52 -14.66
N SER A 116 7.26 -7.71 -14.70
CA SER A 116 6.73 -8.90 -14.03
C SER A 116 6.41 -8.62 -12.55
N GLY A 117 7.24 -7.82 -11.88
CA GLY A 117 7.06 -7.46 -10.48
C GLY A 117 5.85 -6.57 -10.19
N TRP A 118 5.47 -5.67 -11.11
CA TRP A 118 4.24 -4.89 -10.98
C TRP A 118 3.00 -5.80 -11.10
N LEU A 119 2.97 -6.67 -12.12
CA LEU A 119 1.89 -7.65 -12.29
C LEU A 119 1.76 -8.57 -11.08
N THR A 120 2.85 -9.13 -10.56
CA THR A 120 2.81 -9.99 -9.37
C THR A 120 2.24 -9.25 -8.14
N LYS A 121 2.58 -7.98 -7.96
CA LYS A 121 2.02 -7.16 -6.86
C LYS A 121 0.54 -6.87 -7.07
N LEU A 122 0.13 -6.61 -8.31
CA LEU A 122 -1.26 -6.35 -8.68
C LEU A 122 -2.13 -7.59 -8.45
N PHE A 123 -1.72 -8.76 -8.95
CA PHE A 123 -2.44 -10.02 -8.72
C PHE A 123 -2.55 -10.38 -7.23
N LYS A 124 -1.52 -10.09 -6.42
CA LYS A 124 -1.56 -10.27 -4.95
C LYS A 124 -2.51 -9.31 -4.22
N ARG A 125 -2.92 -8.21 -4.86
CA ARG A 125 -3.87 -7.25 -4.29
C ARG A 125 -5.32 -7.62 -4.64
N ILE A 126 -5.52 -8.20 -5.81
CA ILE A 126 -6.85 -8.49 -6.38
C ILE A 126 -7.36 -9.89 -5.99
N GLY A 127 -6.47 -10.86 -5.78
CA GLY A 127 -6.80 -12.19 -5.24
C GLY A 127 -6.38 -12.33 -3.79
#